data_AF-A0A5E6MK63-F1
#
_entry.id   AF-A0A5E6MK63-F1
#
_cell.length_a   1.000
_cell.length_b   1.000
_cell.length_c   1.000
_cell.angle_alpha   90.00
_cell.angle_beta   90.00
_cell.angle_gamma   90.00
#
_symmetry.space_group_name_H-M   'P 1'
#
loop_
_entity.id
_entity.type
_entity.pdbx_description
1 polymer ?
#
loop_
_entity_poly.entity_id
_entity_poly.type
_entity_poly.pdbx_seq_one_letter_code
_entity_poly.pdbx_strand_id
1 'polypeptide(L)'
;MSMNVIERFVQQELDAHVRGGLQSAIDEKRSSENVYKREFEFNSFDVVLDFSRGMVIVQDVLIAGEDGEQEVSMSDFIDVCNLKGLDQ
;
A
#
# COMPACT_ATOMS: atom_id res chain seq x y z
N MET A 1 14.27 11.14 -14.52
CA MET A 1 12.87 10.92 -14.12
C MET A 1 12.93 10.58 -12.65
N SER A 2 12.32 11.41 -11.79
CA SER A 2 12.27 11.11 -10.36
C SER A 2 11.39 9.88 -10.18
N MET A 3 11.90 8.84 -9.52
CA MET A 3 11.09 7.69 -9.13
C MET A 3 10.13 8.13 -8.04
N ASN A 4 8.85 7.85 -8.22
CA ASN A 4 7.82 8.16 -7.24
C ASN A 4 7.95 7.22 -6.02
N VAL A 5 7.46 7.64 -4.83
CA VAL A 5 7.59 6.89 -3.57
C VAL A 5 7.11 5.44 -3.72
N ILE A 6 6.02 5.24 -4.46
CA ILE A 6 5.45 3.91 -4.72
C ILE A 6 6.41 3.02 -5.52
N GLU A 7 7.07 3.56 -6.54
CA GLU A 7 8.04 2.78 -7.32
C GLU A 7 9.22 2.35 -6.45
N ARG A 8 9.66 3.23 -5.54
CA ARG A 8 10.71 2.91 -4.57
C ARG A 8 10.26 1.79 -3.63
N PHE A 9 9.05 1.87 -3.09
CA PHE A 9 8.46 0.80 -2.27
C PHE A 9 8.41 -0.53 -3.01
N VAL A 10 7.91 -0.53 -4.25
CA VAL A 10 7.79 -1.73 -5.10
C VAL A 10 9.15 -2.37 -5.37
N GLN A 11 10.19 -1.57 -5.59
CA GLN A 11 11.53 -2.09 -5.89
C GLN A 11 12.30 -2.53 -4.64
N GLN A 12 12.05 -1.91 -3.48
CA GLN A 12 12.87 -2.11 -2.29
C GLN A 12 12.26 -3.06 -1.27
N GLU A 13 10.93 -3.10 -1.13
CA GLU A 13 10.27 -3.82 -0.04
C GLU A 13 9.19 -4.80 -0.50
N LEU A 14 8.68 -4.67 -1.74
CA LEU A 14 7.59 -5.50 -2.24
C LEU A 14 8.07 -6.90 -2.66
N ASP A 15 8.45 -7.69 -1.67
CA ASP A 15 8.76 -9.10 -1.79
C ASP A 15 7.50 -9.98 -1.67
N ALA A 16 7.64 -11.28 -1.93
CA ALA A 16 6.55 -12.25 -1.83
C ALA A 16 5.87 -12.25 -0.45
N HIS A 17 6.63 -12.01 0.63
CA HIS A 17 6.10 -11.91 1.99
C HIS A 17 5.25 -10.65 2.18
N VAL A 18 5.76 -9.49 1.75
CA VAL A 18 5.03 -8.21 1.84
C VAL A 18 3.77 -8.23 0.98
N ARG A 19 3.87 -8.76 -0.24
CA ARG A 19 2.70 -9.01 -1.10
C ARG A 19 1.65 -9.89 -0.42
N GLY A 20 2.08 -10.97 0.25
CA GLY A 20 1.19 -11.84 1.02
C GLY A 20 0.48 -11.09 2.15
N GLY A 21 1.20 -10.26 2.90
CA GLY A 21 0.63 -9.43 3.97
C GLY A 21 -0.40 -8.43 3.46
N LEU A 22 -0.07 -7.68 2.40
CA LEU A 22 -0.98 -6.73 1.75
C LEU A 22 -2.22 -7.44 1.19
N GLN A 23 -2.03 -8.58 0.52
CA GLN A 23 -3.12 -9.39 0.00
C GLN A 23 -4.05 -9.87 1.11
N SER A 24 -3.50 -10.28 2.25
CA SER A 24 -4.29 -10.74 3.39
C SER A 24 -5.14 -9.63 3.98
N ALA A 25 -4.66 -8.38 4.02
CA ALA A 25 -5.48 -7.25 4.48
C ALA A 25 -6.59 -6.89 3.49
N ILE A 26 -6.32 -6.98 2.19
CA ILE A 26 -7.35 -6.79 1.15
C ILE A 26 -8.43 -7.88 1.28
N ASP A 27 -8.03 -9.14 1.48
CA ASP A 27 -8.94 -10.26 1.66
C ASP A 27 -9.76 -10.14 2.97
N GLU A 28 -9.13 -9.68 4.06
CA GLU A 28 -9.81 -9.38 5.32
C GLU A 28 -10.90 -8.31 5.12
N LYS A 29 -10.58 -7.23 4.39
CA LYS A 29 -11.57 -6.19 4.05
C LYS A 29 -12.73 -6.73 3.23
N ARG A 30 -12.47 -7.71 2.35
CA ARG A 30 -13.50 -8.39 1.56
C ARG A 30 -14.40 -9.25 2.43
N SER A 31 -13.82 -9.94 3.41
CA SER A 31 -14.57 -10.80 4.34
C SER A 31 -15.28 -10.03 5.45
N SER A 32 -14.89 -8.78 5.72
CA SER A 32 -15.45 -7.96 6.80
C SER A 32 -15.60 -6.50 6.41
N GLU A 33 -16.84 -6.01 6.41
CA GLU A 33 -17.15 -4.61 6.15
C GLU A 33 -16.65 -3.66 7.24
N ASN A 34 -16.34 -4.18 8.43
CA ASN A 34 -15.86 -3.41 9.59
C ASN A 34 -14.36 -3.07 9.58
N VAL A 35 -13.62 -3.43 8.53
CA VAL A 35 -12.21 -3.03 8.40
C VAL A 35 -12.17 -1.71 7.63
N TYR A 36 -11.79 -0.65 8.33
CA TYR A 36 -11.77 0.71 7.77
C TYR A 36 -10.37 1.16 7.34
N LYS A 37 -9.34 0.68 8.04
CA LYS A 37 -7.95 1.06 7.84
C LYS A 37 -7.03 -0.11 8.23
N ARG A 38 -5.93 -0.29 7.50
CA ARG A 38 -4.80 -1.16 7.88
C ARG A 38 -3.50 -0.42 7.68
N GLU A 39 -2.60 -0.56 8.64
CA GLU A 39 -1.29 0.12 8.64
C GLU A 39 -0.21 -0.96 8.68
N PHE A 40 0.80 -0.79 7.84
CA PHE A 40 1.95 -1.67 7.72
C PHE A 40 3.21 -0.85 7.85
N GLU A 41 4.06 -1.22 8.80
CA GLU A 41 5.38 -0.63 8.98
C GLU A 41 6.39 -1.60 8.36
N PHE A 42 7.04 -1.18 7.27
CA PHE A 42 8.15 -1.92 6.66
C PHE A 42 9.49 -1.30 7.07
N ASN A 43 10.61 -1.80 6.56
CA ASN A 43 11.94 -1.33 6.97
C ASN A 43 12.17 0.15 6.65
N SER A 44 11.68 0.61 5.51
CA SER A 44 11.91 1.98 5.02
C SER A 44 10.64 2.68 4.57
N PHE A 45 9.50 1.97 4.59
CA PHE A 45 8.24 2.51 4.14
C PHE A 45 7.11 2.15 5.10
N ASP A 46 6.25 3.12 5.36
CA ASP A 46 4.97 2.90 6.01
C ASP A 46 3.87 2.90 4.95
N VAL A 47 2.99 1.91 4.99
CA VAL A 47 1.86 1.77 4.06
C VAL A 47 0.56 1.75 4.83
N VAL A 48 -0.32 2.68 4.49
CA VAL A 48 -1.66 2.80 5.06
C VAL A 48 -2.69 2.49 4.00
N LEU A 49 -3.41 1.39 4.16
CA LEU A 49 -4.58 1.05 3.38
C LEU A 49 -5.81 1.69 4.02
N ASP A 50 -6.27 2.82 3.47
CA ASP A 50 -7.51 3.47 3.89
C ASP A 50 -8.67 2.98 3.01
N PHE A 51 -9.33 1.92 3.48
CA PHE A 51 -10.47 1.34 2.78
C PHE A 51 -11.72 2.23 2.82
N SER A 52 -11.80 3.17 3.75
CA SER A 52 -12.92 4.10 3.86
C SER A 52 -12.86 5.17 2.77
N ARG A 53 -11.66 5.65 2.47
CA ARG A 53 -11.40 6.61 1.39
C ARG A 53 -11.13 5.93 0.05
N GLY A 54 -10.83 4.63 0.04
CA GLY A 54 -10.41 3.90 -1.16
C GLY A 54 -9.02 4.33 -1.63
N MET A 55 -8.16 4.74 -0.69
CA MET A 55 -6.84 5.29 -0.95
C MET A 55 -5.76 4.50 -0.20
N VAL A 56 -4.55 4.55 -0.72
CA VAL A 56 -3.35 4.04 -0.06
C VAL A 56 -2.37 5.20 0.10
N ILE A 57 -1.84 5.36 1.30
CA ILE A 57 -0.77 6.30 1.58
C ILE A 57 0.50 5.47 1.75
N VAL A 58 1.53 5.78 0.97
CA VAL A 58 2.87 5.20 1.11
C VAL A 58 3.80 6.32 1.55
N GLN A 59 4.47 6.12 2.68
CA GLN A 59 5.42 7.07 3.23
C GLN A 59 6.80 6.45 3.28
N ASP A 60 7.78 7.08 2.64
CA ASP A 60 9.20 6.82 2.76
C ASP A 60 9.71 7.48 4.04
N VAL A 61 9.96 6.68 5.08
CA VAL A 61 10.36 7.19 6.40
C VAL A 61 11.77 7.78 6.41
N LEU A 62 12.55 7.54 5.34
CA LEU A 62 13.91 8.07 5.19
C LEU A 62 13.91 9.48 4.58
N ILE A 63 12.80 9.90 3.99
CA ILE A 63 12.66 11.20 3.33
C ILE A 63 11.67 12.06 4.12
N ALA A 64 12.18 13.14 4.72
CA ALA A 64 11.35 14.06 5.48
C ALA A 64 10.56 15.01 4.55
N GLY A 65 9.28 15.23 4.88
CA GLY A 65 8.42 16.22 4.22
C GLY A 65 7.55 15.64 3.11
N GLU A 66 6.94 16.53 2.31
CA GLU A 66 5.93 16.19 1.29
C GLU A 66 6.48 15.31 0.15
N ASP A 67 7.80 15.21 -0.01
CA ASP A 67 8.47 14.37 -1.03
C ASP A 67 8.61 12.90 -0.60
N GLY A 68 8.39 12.63 0.69
CA GLY A 68 8.41 11.29 1.28
C GLY A 68 7.05 10.60 1.28
N GLU A 69 5.96 11.33 1.08
CA GLU A 69 4.60 10.77 1.15
C GLU A 69 3.93 10.78 -0.21
N GLN A 70 3.24 9.69 -0.54
CA GLN A 70 2.44 9.60 -1.75
C GLN A 70 1.11 8.92 -1.49
N GLU A 71 0.04 9.62 -1.84
CA GLU A 71 -1.31 9.06 -1.90
C GLU A 71 -1.61 8.51 -3.30
N VAL A 72 -2.23 7.34 -3.36
CA VAL A 72 -2.66 6.69 -4.59
C VAL A 72 -4.02 6.01 -4.38
N SER A 73 -4.78 5.82 -5.46
CA SER A 73 -6.00 5.04 -5.38
C SER A 73 -5.71 3.57 -5.05
N MET A 74 -6.59 2.94 -4.27
CA MET A 74 -6.47 1.52 -3.93
C MET A 74 -6.34 0.63 -5.17
N SER A 75 -7.11 0.92 -6.22
CA SER A 75 -7.09 0.16 -7.48
C SER A 75 -5.73 0.21 -8.16
N ASP A 76 -5.12 1.39 -8.22
CA ASP A 76 -3.82 1.62 -8.85
C ASP A 76 -2.69 0.99 -8.02
N PHE A 77 -2.78 1.09 -6.69
CA PHE A 77 -1.86 0.38 -5.79
C PHE A 77 -1.94 -1.14 -5.95
N ILE A 78 -3.14 -1.70 -6.08
CA ILE A 78 -3.36 -3.14 -6.32
C ILE A 78 -2.73 -3.57 -7.64
N ASP A 79 -2.91 -2.79 -8.71
CA ASP A 79 -2.34 -3.07 -10.04
C ASP A 79 -0.81 -3.03 -10.00
N VAL A 80 -0.24 -1.95 -9.46
CA VAL A 80 1.22 -1.76 -9.33
C VAL A 80 1.85 -2.83 -8.45
N CYS A 81 1.19 -3.21 -7.35
CA CYS A 81 1.68 -4.26 -6.46
C CYS A 81 1.43 -5.68 -7.01
N ASN A 82 0.70 -5.81 -8.11
CA ASN A 82 0.25 -7.08 -8.68
C ASN A 82 -0.52 -7.95 -7.67
N LEU A 83 -1.45 -7.31 -6.95
CA LEU A 83 -2.34 -7.94 -5.97
C LEU A 83 -3.65 -8.34 -6.64
N LYS A 84 -4.34 -9.34 -6.08
CA LYS A 84 -5.72 -9.65 -6.48
C LYS A 84 -6.63 -8.56 -5.95
N GLY A 85 -7.34 -7.90 -6.86
CA GLY A 85 -8.27 -6.83 -6.55
C GLY A 85 -9.50 -7.27 -5.74
N LEU A 86 -10.26 -6.28 -5.28
CA LEU A 86 -11.50 -6.48 -4.51
C LEU A 86 -12.67 -7.03 -5.34
N ASP A 87 -12.54 -7.10 -6.67
CA ASP A 87 -13.57 -7.57 -7.60
C ASP A 87 -13.31 -9.03 -8.03
N GLN A 88 -14.15 -9.95 -7.53
CA GLN A 88 -14.54 -11.22 -8.18
C GLN A 88 -15.78 -11.84 -7.51
#